data_AF-A0A7C3ECT2-F1
#
_entry.id   AF-A0A7C3ECT2-F1
#
_cell.length_a   1.000
_cell.length_b   1.000
_cell.length_c   1.000
_cell.angle_alpha   90.00
_cell.angle_beta   90.00
_cell.angle_gamma   90.00
#
_symmetry.space_group_name_H-M   'P 1'
#
loop_
_entity.id
_entity.type
_entity.pdbx_description
1 polymer ?
#
loop_
_entity_poly.entity_id
_entity_poly.type
_entity_poly.pdbx_seq_one_letter_code
_entity_poly.pdbx_strand_id
1 'polypeptide(L)'
;MSKGHPATKQTMKEKPRCIDLKAKIVLTKEGASFFKTRATGLHSFETPDGDTRYGFKLKSVDIPWLKRLLLAGFVDKAEFPVMDLSSMKNEIGDLARLVIFSMLYGYFNSTIIDRAVRTEVIAKWNRSHPHQALDAQNAVSPVELKNALKSRAEAIEGIKKEIAEPIIRNVLIDQRRTDDERKRLVYFIKELLETVDPLIYFVLLCSTPLERQKIEQDVIKTIHTVLDRVDLADYLSLMVLELMSAAERTTLIELLGPETKPSEVRSILENPDKRRELIFKLPNGLASVMVWSISKRWSLGRWRYRLKLSLYDGSNSFEDTKRMFDERGRLSLGEKSLQELYEQGTGPYGDDGLGWYYLSFIAEACEHMGVQFQAAVKERQGKGTAAVNLVLVI
;
A
#
# COMPACT_ATOMS: atom_id res chain seq x y z
N MET A 1 -26.82 -42.51 -22.79
CA MET A 1 -25.65 -42.85 -21.95
C MET A 1 -24.44 -42.06 -22.48
N SER A 2 -24.34 -40.77 -22.17
CA SER A 2 -23.52 -40.19 -21.08
C SER A 2 -22.08 -40.71 -21.03
N LYS A 3 -21.11 -39.85 -21.40
CA LYS A 3 -19.92 -39.53 -20.59
C LYS A 3 -19.43 -38.11 -20.94
N GLY A 4 -20.01 -37.12 -20.26
CA GLY A 4 -19.45 -35.78 -20.19
C GLY A 4 -18.25 -35.77 -19.25
N HIS A 5 -17.14 -35.20 -19.71
CA HIS A 5 -15.99 -34.91 -18.86
C HIS A 5 -16.37 -33.82 -17.85
N PRO A 6 -16.08 -33.98 -16.54
CA PRO A 6 -16.36 -32.93 -15.57
C PRO A 6 -15.34 -31.80 -15.74
N ALA A 7 -15.83 -30.64 -16.17
CA ALA A 7 -15.12 -29.38 -16.08
C ALA A 7 -14.75 -29.14 -14.60
N THR A 8 -13.45 -29.08 -14.33
CA THR A 8 -12.90 -28.80 -13.01
C THR A 8 -13.27 -27.37 -12.65
N LYS A 9 -14.25 -27.21 -11.74
CA LYS A 9 -14.55 -25.92 -11.11
C LYS A 9 -13.28 -25.46 -10.39
N GLN A 10 -12.61 -24.45 -10.93
CA GLN A 10 -11.64 -23.66 -10.17
C GLN A 10 -12.42 -22.96 -9.06
N THR A 11 -12.42 -23.57 -7.88
CA THR A 11 -12.82 -22.91 -6.65
C THR A 11 -11.91 -21.70 -6.45
N MET A 12 -12.51 -20.51 -6.27
CA MET A 12 -11.77 -19.33 -5.82
C MET A 12 -11.06 -19.72 -4.52
N LYS A 13 -9.73 -19.88 -4.55
CA LYS A 13 -8.94 -20.11 -3.34
C LYS A 13 -9.24 -18.95 -2.39
N GLU A 14 -9.76 -19.25 -1.20
CA GLU A 14 -9.87 -18.27 -0.12
C GLU A 14 -8.49 -17.66 0.12
N LYS A 15 -8.41 -16.33 0.11
CA LYS A 15 -7.15 -15.64 0.39
C LYS A 15 -6.69 -15.99 1.81
N PRO A 16 -5.40 -16.31 2.01
CA PRO A 16 -4.91 -16.71 3.32
C PRO A 16 -5.06 -15.54 4.30
N ARG A 17 -5.69 -15.82 5.45
CA ARG A 17 -5.87 -14.84 6.54
C ARG A 17 -4.53 -14.37 7.11
N CYS A 18 -3.54 -15.27 7.11
CA CYS A 18 -2.19 -15.00 7.59
C CYS A 18 -1.20 -15.14 6.44
N ILE A 19 -0.30 -14.18 6.33
CA ILE A 19 0.86 -14.22 5.46
C ILE A 19 2.04 -14.78 6.27
N ASP A 20 2.70 -15.83 5.79
CA ASP A 20 3.92 -16.37 6.41
C ASP A 20 5.15 -15.51 6.07
N LEU A 21 5.13 -14.27 6.54
CA LEU A 21 6.19 -13.29 6.34
C LEU A 21 6.62 -12.76 7.70
N LYS A 22 7.90 -12.96 8.01
CA LYS A 22 8.51 -12.35 9.20
C LYS A 22 8.45 -10.83 9.04
N ALA A 23 7.96 -10.13 10.06
CA ALA A 23 7.77 -8.70 9.99
C ALA A 23 8.13 -8.03 11.31
N LYS A 24 8.69 -6.83 11.23
CA LYS A 24 8.81 -5.92 12.37
C LYS A 24 7.94 -4.70 12.12
N ILE A 25 6.88 -4.56 12.93
CA ILE A 25 5.94 -3.45 12.83
C ILE A 25 6.26 -2.47 13.96
N VAL A 26 6.68 -1.26 13.60
CA VAL A 26 6.95 -0.14 14.51
C VAL A 26 5.73 0.78 14.54
N LEU A 27 5.32 1.14 15.76
CA LEU A 27 4.11 1.93 15.99
C LEU A 27 4.39 3.43 16.05
N THR A 28 3.36 4.21 15.75
CA THR A 28 3.28 5.64 16.07
C THR A 28 3.24 5.85 17.58
N LYS A 29 3.41 7.10 18.05
CA LYS A 29 3.32 7.42 19.48
C LYS A 29 1.93 7.09 20.03
N GLU A 30 0.89 7.40 19.26
CA GLU A 30 -0.50 7.11 19.56
C GLU A 30 -0.75 5.60 19.64
N GLY A 31 -0.26 4.84 18.64
CA GLY A 31 -0.37 3.39 18.61
C GLY A 31 0.36 2.73 19.80
N ALA A 32 1.58 3.18 20.09
CA ALA A 32 2.34 2.68 21.23
C ALA A 32 1.62 2.96 22.57
N SER A 33 1.06 4.16 22.75
CA SER A 33 0.28 4.51 23.94
C SER A 33 -0.97 3.64 24.10
N PHE A 34 -1.71 3.42 23.00
CA PHE A 34 -2.90 2.56 22.97
C PHE A 34 -2.60 1.13 23.42
N PHE A 35 -1.44 0.58 23.04
CA PHE A 35 -1.06 -0.79 23.38
C PHE A 35 -0.35 -0.93 24.72
N LYS A 36 0.42 0.08 25.16
CA LYS A 36 1.06 0.09 26.49
C LYS A 36 0.05 -0.06 27.62
N THR A 37 -1.10 0.59 27.49
CA THR A 37 -2.19 0.53 28.47
C THR A 37 -2.91 -0.82 28.52
N ARG A 38 -2.65 -1.73 27.57
CA ARG A 38 -3.34 -3.01 27.41
C ARG A 38 -2.46 -4.25 27.60
N ALA A 39 -1.26 -4.07 28.17
CA ALA A 39 -0.31 -5.16 28.48
C ALA A 39 -0.01 -6.11 27.30
N THR A 40 0.06 -5.58 26.07
CA THR A 40 0.40 -6.38 24.90
C THR A 40 1.91 -6.57 24.79
N GLY A 41 2.35 -7.67 24.17
CA GLY A 41 3.76 -8.06 23.94
C GLY A 41 4.55 -7.12 23.02
N LEU A 42 4.56 -5.84 23.37
CA LEU A 42 5.31 -4.78 22.74
C LEU A 42 6.80 -5.01 22.99
N HIS A 43 7.55 -5.00 21.91
CA HIS A 43 9.00 -5.01 21.94
C HIS A 43 9.50 -3.57 21.80
N SER A 44 10.57 -3.24 22.53
CA SER A 44 11.31 -2.00 22.34
C SER A 44 12.35 -2.16 21.25
N PHE A 45 12.49 -1.13 20.42
CA PHE A 45 13.48 -1.03 19.36
C PHE A 45 14.24 0.28 19.53
N GLU A 46 15.56 0.21 19.59
CA GLU A 46 16.41 1.38 19.60
C GLU A 46 16.60 1.87 18.16
N THR A 47 16.33 3.15 17.90
CA THR A 47 16.65 3.75 16.61
C THR A 47 18.12 4.16 16.56
N PRO A 48 18.71 4.32 15.35
CA PRO A 48 20.05 4.87 15.21
C PRO A 48 20.24 6.25 15.85
N ASP A 49 19.15 6.99 16.06
CA ASP A 49 19.13 8.32 16.67
C ASP A 49 19.01 8.29 18.21
N GLY A 50 18.99 7.10 18.83
CA GLY A 50 18.90 6.92 20.29
C GLY A 50 17.48 6.93 20.87
N ASP A 51 16.44 7.09 20.03
CA ASP A 51 15.05 7.03 20.47
C ASP A 51 14.58 5.58 20.63
N THR A 52 13.86 5.30 21.73
CA THR A 52 13.16 4.01 21.88
C THR A 52 11.80 4.06 21.20
N ARG A 53 11.61 3.22 20.18
CA ARG A 53 10.34 2.98 19.52
C ARG A 53 9.74 1.65 19.99
N TYR A 54 8.42 1.51 19.90
CA TYR A 54 7.72 0.29 20.33
C TYR A 54 7.00 -0.36 19.16
N GLY A 55 6.84 -1.69 19.22
CA GLY A 55 6.05 -2.39 18.24
C GLY A 55 6.10 -3.92 18.36
N PHE A 56 5.90 -4.62 17.26
CA PHE A 56 5.72 -6.07 17.23
C PHE A 56 6.78 -6.73 16.34
N LYS A 57 7.35 -7.83 16.81
CA LYS A 57 8.16 -8.76 16.01
C LYS A 57 7.34 -10.01 15.73
N LEU A 58 7.00 -10.23 14.47
CA LEU A 58 6.04 -11.23 14.03
C LEU A 58 6.74 -12.30 13.20
N LYS A 59 6.34 -13.56 13.39
CA LYS A 59 6.73 -14.68 12.52
C LYS A 59 5.86 -14.75 11.26
N SER A 60 4.59 -14.41 11.41
CA SER A 60 3.58 -14.30 10.35
C SER A 60 2.66 -13.11 10.62
N VAL A 61 2.02 -12.59 9.58
CA VAL A 61 1.18 -11.38 9.63
C VAL A 61 -0.29 -11.75 9.40
N ASP A 62 -1.16 -11.53 10.40
CA ASP A 62 -2.61 -11.57 10.22
C ASP A 62 -3.08 -10.31 9.47
N ILE A 63 -3.66 -10.51 8.28
CA ILE A 63 -4.02 -9.43 7.37
C ILE A 63 -5.14 -8.54 7.93
N PRO A 64 -6.24 -9.08 8.49
CA PRO A 64 -7.26 -8.26 9.13
C PRO A 64 -6.72 -7.41 10.29
N TRP A 65 -5.78 -7.93 11.08
CA TRP A 65 -5.13 -7.20 12.16
C TRP A 65 -4.24 -6.06 11.63
N LEU A 66 -3.36 -6.34 10.65
CA LEU A 66 -2.51 -5.31 10.08
C LEU A 66 -3.35 -4.21 9.42
N LYS A 67 -4.39 -4.57 8.66
CA LYS A 67 -5.34 -3.62 8.07
C LYS A 67 -5.94 -2.68 9.12
N ARG A 68 -6.40 -3.22 10.25
CA ARG A 68 -6.96 -2.40 11.35
C ARG A 68 -5.93 -1.44 11.94
N LEU A 69 -4.68 -1.87 12.11
CA LEU A 69 -3.61 -0.99 12.58
C LEU A 69 -3.30 0.14 11.59
N LEU A 70 -3.26 -0.18 10.30
CA LEU A 70 -3.02 0.78 9.23
C LEU A 70 -4.14 1.83 9.18
N LEU A 71 -5.40 1.39 9.18
CA LEU A 71 -6.57 2.28 9.18
C LEU A 71 -6.65 3.15 10.44
N ALA A 72 -6.25 2.62 11.59
CA ALA A 72 -6.16 3.37 12.83
C ALA A 72 -5.00 4.38 12.86
N GLY A 73 -4.08 4.34 11.88
CA GLY A 73 -2.88 5.17 11.88
C GLY A 73 -1.88 4.80 12.98
N PHE A 74 -1.89 3.54 13.43
CA PHE A 74 -1.01 3.06 14.50
C PHE A 74 0.34 2.58 13.99
N VAL A 75 0.49 2.32 12.69
CA VAL A 75 1.75 1.87 12.08
C VAL A 75 2.54 3.08 11.59
N ASP A 76 3.76 3.24 12.10
CA ASP A 76 4.74 4.22 11.59
C ASP A 76 5.58 3.58 10.48
N LYS A 77 6.08 2.37 10.75
CA LYS A 77 6.98 1.65 9.85
C LYS A 77 6.79 0.14 9.93
N ALA A 78 6.90 -0.54 8.81
CA ALA A 78 6.96 -2.00 8.72
C ALA A 78 8.26 -2.42 8.01
N GLU A 79 9.02 -3.33 8.60
CA GLU A 79 10.24 -3.90 8.03
C GLU A 79 9.99 -5.35 7.66
N PHE A 80 10.31 -5.71 6.43
CA PHE A 80 10.22 -7.05 5.89
C PHE A 80 11.61 -7.47 5.39
N PRO A 81 12.21 -8.55 5.93
CA PRO A 81 13.43 -9.08 5.39
C PRO A 81 13.15 -9.63 3.99
N VAL A 82 14.08 -9.41 3.05
CA VAL A 82 14.00 -10.07 1.76
C VAL A 82 14.42 -11.54 1.99
N MET A 83 13.54 -12.48 1.65
CA MET A 83 13.84 -13.92 1.61
C MET A 83 13.60 -14.42 0.18
N ASP A 84 13.67 -15.73 -0.05
CA ASP A 84 13.35 -16.34 -1.35
C ASP A 84 12.07 -15.74 -1.96
N LEU A 85 12.21 -14.89 -2.99
CA LEU A 85 11.05 -14.22 -3.59
C LEU A 85 10.14 -15.19 -4.32
N SER A 86 10.70 -16.28 -4.84
CA SER A 86 9.92 -17.24 -5.62
C SER A 86 8.81 -17.87 -4.78
N SER A 87 9.05 -18.02 -3.47
CA SER A 87 8.07 -18.54 -2.52
C SER A 87 7.18 -17.47 -1.87
N MET A 88 7.47 -16.17 -2.03
CA MET A 88 6.74 -15.08 -1.34
C MET A 88 6.14 -14.00 -2.27
N LYS A 89 6.17 -14.21 -3.60
CA LYS A 89 5.73 -13.20 -4.58
C LYS A 89 4.29 -12.75 -4.37
N ASN A 90 3.39 -13.67 -4.03
CA ASN A 90 1.97 -13.36 -3.86
C ASN A 90 1.75 -12.57 -2.56
N GLU A 91 2.44 -12.95 -1.51
CA GLU A 91 2.41 -12.38 -0.17
C GLU A 91 2.88 -10.93 -0.17
N ILE A 92 4.00 -10.66 -0.83
CA ILE A 92 4.56 -9.31 -1.00
C ILE A 92 3.60 -8.44 -1.82
N GLY A 93 3.03 -8.99 -2.90
CA GLY A 93 2.05 -8.28 -3.73
C GLY A 93 0.76 -7.97 -2.95
N ASP A 94 0.22 -8.90 -2.18
CA ASP A 94 -0.98 -8.67 -1.36
C ASP A 94 -0.73 -7.62 -0.27
N LEU A 95 0.46 -7.61 0.35
CA LEU A 95 0.87 -6.57 1.29
C LEU A 95 0.95 -5.18 0.62
N ALA A 96 1.52 -5.11 -0.59
CA ALA A 96 1.61 -3.87 -1.35
C ALA A 96 0.24 -3.27 -1.64
N ARG A 97 -0.70 -4.10 -2.09
CA ARG A 97 -2.08 -3.71 -2.30
C ARG A 97 -2.75 -3.25 -1.02
N LEU A 98 -2.56 -4.00 0.08
CA LEU A 98 -3.13 -3.66 1.38
C LEU A 98 -2.72 -2.25 1.84
N VAL A 99 -1.44 -1.90 1.67
CA VAL A 99 -0.92 -0.59 2.08
C VAL A 99 -1.49 0.53 1.20
N ILE A 100 -1.53 0.36 -0.12
CA ILE A 100 -2.14 1.34 -1.02
C ILE A 100 -3.63 1.52 -0.72
N PHE A 101 -4.39 0.43 -0.56
CA PHE A 101 -5.79 0.53 -0.20
C PHE A 101 -5.98 1.23 1.15
N SER A 102 -5.15 0.92 2.16
CA SER A 102 -5.15 1.64 3.44
C SER A 102 -4.94 3.15 3.27
N MET A 103 -4.06 3.54 2.35
CA MET A 103 -3.82 4.95 2.01
C MET A 103 -5.02 5.59 1.33
N LEU A 104 -5.66 4.87 0.39
CA LEU A 104 -6.86 5.31 -0.32
C LEU A 104 -8.07 5.44 0.61
N TYR A 105 -8.29 4.51 1.55
CA TYR A 105 -9.34 4.64 2.58
C TYR A 105 -9.11 5.88 3.45
N GLY A 106 -7.87 6.12 3.85
CA GLY A 106 -7.52 7.32 4.61
C GLY A 106 -7.82 8.60 3.83
N TYR A 107 -7.35 8.69 2.58
CA TYR A 107 -7.63 9.82 1.69
C TYR A 107 -9.13 10.04 1.50
N PHE A 108 -9.87 8.97 1.23
CA PHE A 108 -11.32 8.99 1.07
C PHE A 108 -12.02 9.58 2.30
N ASN A 109 -11.76 9.01 3.47
CA ASN A 109 -12.37 9.44 4.72
C ASN A 109 -12.05 10.89 5.05
N SER A 110 -10.78 11.28 5.00
CA SER A 110 -10.37 12.65 5.32
C SER A 110 -10.96 13.69 4.36
N THR A 111 -11.08 13.36 3.08
CA THR A 111 -11.67 14.25 2.07
C THR A 111 -13.15 14.48 2.34
N ILE A 112 -13.90 13.42 2.67
CA ILE A 112 -15.33 13.55 2.97
C ILE A 112 -15.55 14.23 4.33
N ILE A 113 -14.72 13.92 5.32
CA ILE A 113 -14.75 14.59 6.64
C ILE A 113 -14.58 16.09 6.48
N ASP A 114 -13.61 16.55 5.68
CA ASP A 114 -13.40 17.98 5.42
C ASP A 114 -14.65 18.67 4.86
N ARG A 115 -15.46 17.97 4.05
CA ARG A 115 -16.76 18.46 3.58
C ARG A 115 -17.81 18.43 4.67
N ALA A 116 -17.92 17.32 5.39
CA ALA A 116 -18.94 17.11 6.41
C ALA A 116 -18.82 18.08 7.59
N VAL A 117 -17.60 18.43 8.02
CA VAL A 117 -17.41 19.37 9.15
C VAL A 117 -17.80 20.81 8.83
N ARG A 118 -17.98 21.16 7.56
CA ARG A 118 -18.40 22.50 7.10
C ARG A 118 -19.92 22.66 6.98
N THR A 119 -20.67 21.63 7.36
CA THR A 119 -22.13 21.62 7.30
C THR A 119 -22.78 22.31 8.50
N GLU A 120 -24.03 22.74 8.34
CA GLU A 120 -24.79 23.36 9.44
C GLU A 120 -25.04 22.35 10.57
N VAL A 121 -25.12 21.05 10.25
CA VAL A 121 -25.22 19.97 11.23
C VAL A 121 -24.06 19.99 12.22
N ILE A 122 -22.82 20.12 11.71
CA ILE A 122 -21.63 20.16 12.55
C ILE A 122 -21.48 21.51 13.25
N ALA A 123 -21.85 22.62 12.59
CA ALA A 123 -21.91 23.92 13.24
C ALA A 123 -22.87 23.93 14.46
N LYS A 124 -24.01 23.23 14.37
CA LYS A 124 -24.94 23.03 15.50
C LYS A 124 -24.34 22.12 16.56
N TRP A 125 -23.74 21.00 16.17
CA TRP A 125 -23.06 20.08 17.09
C TRP A 125 -22.00 20.78 17.93
N ASN A 126 -21.11 21.54 17.28
CA ASN A 126 -20.00 22.25 17.92
C ASN A 126 -20.48 23.33 18.89
N ARG A 127 -21.60 24.00 18.59
CA ARG A 127 -22.23 24.96 19.52
C ARG A 127 -22.74 24.27 20.79
N SER A 128 -23.31 23.07 20.65
CA SER A 128 -23.81 22.29 21.79
C SER A 128 -22.71 21.53 22.56
N HIS A 129 -21.56 21.26 21.92
CA HIS A 129 -20.45 20.52 22.51
C HIS A 129 -19.09 21.23 22.31
N PRO A 130 -18.86 22.42 22.90
CA PRO A 130 -17.65 23.20 22.64
C PRO A 130 -16.33 22.49 22.98
N HIS A 131 -16.34 21.62 24.00
CA HIS A 131 -15.17 20.85 24.42
C HIS A 131 -14.88 19.61 23.55
N GLN A 132 -15.78 19.29 22.62
CA GLN A 132 -15.67 18.19 21.67
C GLN A 132 -15.94 18.67 20.24
N ALA A 133 -15.51 19.90 19.94
CA ALA A 133 -15.70 20.50 18.63
C ALA A 133 -15.02 19.64 17.54
N LEU A 134 -15.78 19.35 16.50
CA LEU A 134 -15.34 18.57 15.36
C LEU A 134 -14.87 19.51 14.26
N ASP A 135 -13.64 19.29 13.80
CA ASP A 135 -13.03 19.98 12.67
C ASP A 135 -12.35 18.96 11.74
N ALA A 136 -11.87 19.39 10.57
CA ALA A 136 -11.29 18.50 9.58
C ALA A 136 -9.97 17.82 10.04
N GLN A 137 -9.28 18.39 11.03
CA GLN A 137 -8.06 17.84 11.62
C GLN A 137 -8.35 16.85 12.76
N ASN A 138 -9.39 17.10 13.55
CA ASN A 138 -9.67 16.40 14.80
C ASN A 138 -11.03 15.67 14.81
N ALA A 139 -11.65 15.49 13.65
CA ALA A 139 -12.89 14.75 13.49
C ALA A 139 -12.71 13.25 13.77
N VAL A 140 -12.62 12.91 15.05
CA VAL A 140 -12.78 11.55 15.56
C VAL A 140 -14.21 11.45 16.07
N SER A 141 -15.00 10.55 15.50
CA SER A 141 -16.38 10.32 15.93
C SER A 141 -16.45 10.05 17.45
N PRO A 142 -17.16 10.92 18.22
CA PRO A 142 -17.40 10.70 19.64
C PRO A 142 -18.17 9.40 19.89
N VAL A 143 -18.03 8.83 21.08
CA VAL A 143 -18.70 7.56 21.45
C VAL A 143 -20.22 7.74 21.45
N GLU A 144 -20.69 8.92 21.85
CA GLU A 144 -22.09 9.34 21.86
C GLU A 144 -22.67 9.30 20.44
N LEU A 145 -21.94 9.83 19.46
CA LEU A 145 -22.33 9.82 18.05
C LEU A 145 -22.41 8.38 17.53
N LYS A 146 -21.39 7.55 17.80
CA LYS A 146 -21.39 6.13 17.41
C LYS A 146 -22.58 5.37 18.00
N ASN A 147 -22.93 5.65 19.25
CA ASN A 147 -24.06 5.02 19.91
C ASN A 147 -25.41 5.48 19.32
N ALA A 148 -25.55 6.76 18.98
CA ALA A 148 -26.75 7.30 18.34
C ALA A 148 -27.03 6.68 16.97
N LEU A 149 -26.00 6.22 16.25
CA LEU A 149 -26.15 5.59 14.94
C LEU A 149 -26.54 4.11 15.00
N LYS A 150 -26.32 3.41 16.12
CA LYS A 150 -26.64 1.98 16.24
C LYS A 150 -28.11 1.67 16.01
N SER A 151 -29.02 2.56 16.45
CA SER A 151 -30.46 2.42 16.24
C SER A 151 -30.93 2.82 14.84
N ARG A 152 -30.01 3.27 13.96
CA ARG A 152 -30.30 3.75 12.61
C ARG A 152 -29.62 2.94 11.51
N ALA A 153 -29.24 1.69 11.81
CA ALA A 153 -28.49 0.83 10.89
C ALA A 153 -29.17 0.67 9.52
N GLU A 154 -30.49 0.45 9.48
CA GLU A 154 -31.23 0.29 8.22
C GLU A 154 -31.20 1.56 7.35
N ALA A 155 -31.32 2.73 7.96
CA ALA A 155 -31.24 4.01 7.24
C ALA A 155 -29.83 4.23 6.67
N ILE A 156 -28.79 3.81 7.40
CA ILE A 156 -27.41 3.86 6.94
C ILE A 156 -27.20 2.93 5.73
N GLU A 157 -27.73 1.71 5.79
CA GLU A 157 -27.68 0.78 4.64
C GLU A 157 -28.42 1.33 3.42
N GLY A 158 -29.54 2.02 3.61
CA GLY A 158 -30.24 2.76 2.56
C GLY A 158 -29.34 3.81 1.88
N ILE A 159 -28.71 4.67 2.69
CA ILE A 159 -27.76 5.69 2.20
C ILE A 159 -26.59 5.06 1.44
N LYS A 160 -25.98 4.00 1.98
CA LYS A 160 -24.88 3.28 1.32
C LYS A 160 -25.30 2.78 -0.06
N LYS A 161 -26.50 2.21 -0.17
CA LYS A 161 -27.04 1.70 -1.43
C LYS A 161 -27.29 2.83 -2.44
N GLU A 162 -27.91 3.92 -2.01
CA GLU A 162 -28.17 5.10 -2.85
C GLU A 162 -26.88 5.69 -3.44
N ILE A 163 -25.81 5.75 -2.64
CA ILE A 163 -24.48 6.21 -3.09
C ILE A 163 -23.82 5.19 -4.01
N ALA A 164 -23.82 3.91 -3.65
CA ALA A 164 -23.07 2.87 -4.35
C ALA A 164 -23.67 2.51 -5.72
N GLU A 165 -24.99 2.43 -5.83
CA GLU A 165 -25.68 1.97 -7.03
C GLU A 165 -25.30 2.69 -8.34
N PRO A 166 -25.32 4.03 -8.43
CA PRO A 166 -24.97 4.71 -9.67
C PRO A 166 -23.52 4.41 -10.09
N ILE A 167 -22.61 4.29 -9.12
CA ILE A 167 -21.19 4.00 -9.36
C ILE A 167 -21.02 2.56 -9.83
N ILE A 168 -21.66 1.60 -9.15
CA ILE A 168 -21.63 0.18 -9.50
C ILE A 168 -22.20 -0.03 -10.91
N ARG A 169 -23.30 0.63 -11.26
CA ARG A 169 -23.86 0.58 -12.62
C ARG A 169 -22.82 1.01 -13.66
N ASN A 170 -22.13 2.12 -13.44
CA ASN A 170 -21.09 2.62 -14.34
C ASN A 170 -19.91 1.63 -14.46
N VAL A 171 -19.48 1.03 -13.35
CA VAL A 171 -18.42 0.00 -13.35
C VAL A 171 -18.82 -1.24 -14.12
N LEU A 172 -20.08 -1.69 -13.99
CA LEU A 172 -20.56 -2.90 -14.64
C LEU A 172 -20.70 -2.75 -16.16
N ILE A 173 -20.99 -1.55 -16.67
CA ILE A 173 -21.11 -1.29 -18.12
C ILE A 173 -19.79 -0.95 -18.81
N ASP A 174 -18.70 -0.69 -18.07
CA ASP A 174 -17.39 -0.37 -18.65
C ASP A 174 -16.79 -1.63 -19.31
N GLN A 175 -16.89 -1.69 -20.64
CA GLN A 175 -16.41 -2.82 -21.44
C GLN A 175 -14.88 -2.93 -21.52
N ARG A 176 -14.15 -1.89 -21.11
CA ARG A 176 -12.68 -1.90 -21.10
C ARG A 176 -12.11 -2.76 -19.96
N ARG A 177 -12.96 -3.13 -18.98
CA ARG A 177 -12.57 -3.90 -17.80
C ARG A 177 -13.02 -5.34 -17.90
N THR A 178 -12.18 -6.24 -17.46
CA THR A 178 -12.49 -7.66 -17.34
C THR A 178 -13.56 -7.91 -16.26
N ASP A 179 -14.22 -9.07 -16.31
CA ASP A 179 -15.22 -9.47 -15.31
C ASP A 179 -14.66 -9.46 -13.88
N ASP A 180 -13.41 -9.88 -13.71
CA ASP A 180 -12.78 -9.97 -12.40
C ASP A 180 -12.37 -8.60 -11.87
N GLU A 181 -11.90 -7.68 -12.73
CA GLU A 181 -11.69 -6.28 -12.37
C GLU A 181 -13.00 -5.61 -11.94
N ARG A 182 -14.09 -5.83 -12.69
CA ARG A 182 -15.41 -5.29 -12.35
C ARG A 182 -15.86 -5.79 -10.98
N LYS A 183 -15.76 -7.09 -10.70
CA LYS A 183 -16.09 -7.66 -9.37
C LYS A 183 -15.22 -7.06 -8.26
N ARG A 184 -13.91 -6.92 -8.50
CA ARG A 184 -12.96 -6.33 -7.54
C ARG A 184 -13.34 -4.90 -7.18
N LEU A 185 -13.65 -4.07 -8.19
CA LEU A 185 -14.05 -2.67 -7.98
C LEU A 185 -15.39 -2.57 -7.24
N VAL A 186 -16.38 -3.41 -7.58
CA VAL A 186 -17.66 -3.45 -6.87
C VAL A 186 -17.47 -3.80 -5.38
N TYR A 187 -16.60 -4.78 -5.08
CA TYR A 187 -16.26 -5.10 -3.70
C TYR A 187 -15.60 -3.92 -2.99
N PHE A 188 -14.61 -3.29 -3.65
CA PHE A 188 -13.89 -2.16 -3.10
C PHE A 188 -14.78 -0.93 -2.83
N ILE A 189 -15.76 -0.64 -3.69
CA ILE A 189 -16.76 0.43 -3.46
C ILE A 189 -17.57 0.17 -2.18
N LYS A 190 -18.05 -1.07 -2.00
CA LYS A 190 -18.80 -1.44 -0.79
C LYS A 190 -17.91 -1.31 0.44
N GLU A 191 -16.69 -1.79 0.36
CA GLU A 191 -15.71 -1.72 1.44
C GLU A 191 -15.30 -0.28 1.81
N LEU A 192 -15.19 0.62 0.82
CA LEU A 192 -15.00 2.05 1.07
C LEU A 192 -16.11 2.60 1.95
N LEU A 193 -17.37 2.33 1.60
CA LEU A 193 -18.53 2.78 2.38
C LEU A 193 -18.58 2.14 3.77
N GLU A 194 -18.24 0.86 3.92
CA GLU A 194 -18.15 0.22 5.24
C GLU A 194 -17.08 0.83 6.15
N THR A 195 -16.03 1.43 5.58
CA THR A 195 -14.92 2.01 6.32
C THR A 195 -15.03 3.52 6.55
N VAL A 196 -16.13 4.14 6.10
CA VAL A 196 -16.42 5.56 6.32
C VAL A 196 -16.55 5.87 7.81
N ASP A 197 -16.00 7.00 8.23
CA ASP A 197 -16.14 7.45 9.62
C ASP A 197 -17.62 7.69 9.97
N PRO A 198 -18.12 7.21 11.12
CA PRO A 198 -19.53 7.34 11.50
C PRO A 198 -20.07 8.78 11.47
N LEU A 199 -19.20 9.78 11.64
CA LEU A 199 -19.51 11.20 11.52
C LEU A 199 -20.21 11.52 10.20
N ILE A 200 -19.78 10.91 9.10
CA ILE A 200 -20.35 11.16 7.77
C ILE A 200 -21.80 10.72 7.71
N TYR A 201 -22.10 9.52 8.22
CA TYR A 201 -23.47 9.02 8.27
C TYR A 201 -24.35 9.83 9.22
N PHE A 202 -23.79 10.30 10.34
CA PHE A 202 -24.49 11.23 11.21
C PHE A 202 -24.87 12.52 10.50
N VAL A 203 -23.94 13.12 9.74
CA VAL A 203 -24.22 14.33 8.96
C VAL A 203 -25.27 14.05 7.89
N LEU A 204 -25.14 12.97 7.12
CA LEU A 204 -26.09 12.61 6.07
C LEU A 204 -27.52 12.41 6.61
N LEU A 205 -27.66 11.76 7.76
CA LEU A 205 -28.96 11.50 8.40
C LEU A 205 -29.60 12.75 9.01
N CYS A 206 -28.80 13.72 9.44
CA CYS A 206 -29.26 14.92 10.13
C CYS A 206 -29.34 16.17 9.23
N SER A 207 -28.86 16.08 7.99
CA SER A 207 -28.87 17.16 7.00
C SER A 207 -30.27 17.37 6.39
N THR A 208 -30.53 18.58 5.91
CA THR A 208 -31.70 18.84 5.07
C THR A 208 -31.60 18.06 3.74
N PRO A 209 -32.71 17.76 3.03
CA PRO A 209 -32.64 17.00 1.77
C PRO A 209 -31.67 17.59 0.73
N LEU A 210 -31.64 18.92 0.59
CA LEU A 210 -30.75 19.61 -0.35
C LEU A 210 -29.28 19.54 0.08
N GLU A 211 -29.00 19.68 1.38
CA GLU A 211 -27.64 19.57 1.91
C GLU A 211 -27.12 18.12 1.83
N ARG A 212 -27.96 17.15 2.20
CA ARG A 212 -27.69 15.71 2.07
C ARG A 212 -27.30 15.35 0.63
N GLN A 213 -28.09 15.79 -0.36
CA GLN A 213 -27.81 15.52 -1.77
C GLN A 213 -26.43 16.05 -2.21
N LYS A 214 -26.02 17.22 -1.73
CA LYS A 214 -24.69 17.79 -2.02
C LYS A 214 -23.58 16.92 -1.43
N ILE A 215 -23.74 16.46 -0.19
CA ILE A 215 -22.76 15.61 0.48
C ILE A 215 -22.68 14.25 -0.22
N GLU A 216 -23.81 13.65 -0.60
CA GLU A 216 -23.82 12.40 -1.37
C GLU A 216 -23.10 12.56 -2.71
N GLN A 217 -23.31 13.66 -3.43
CA GLN A 217 -22.58 13.95 -4.66
C GLN A 217 -21.07 14.10 -4.42
N ASP A 218 -20.66 14.74 -3.32
CA ASP A 218 -19.25 14.85 -2.96
C ASP A 218 -18.64 13.49 -2.58
N VAL A 219 -19.38 12.62 -1.89
CA VAL A 219 -18.98 11.23 -1.64
C VAL A 219 -18.80 10.49 -2.95
N ILE A 220 -19.79 10.54 -3.86
CA ILE A 220 -19.74 9.88 -5.17
C ILE A 220 -18.52 10.35 -5.98
N LYS A 221 -18.29 11.66 -6.07
CA LYS A 221 -17.12 12.23 -6.75
C LYS A 221 -15.81 11.73 -6.14
N THR A 222 -15.73 11.68 -4.81
CA THR A 222 -14.53 11.20 -4.11
C THR A 222 -14.30 9.71 -4.35
N ILE A 223 -15.37 8.88 -4.40
CA ILE A 223 -15.26 7.47 -4.79
C ILE A 223 -14.68 7.35 -6.20
N HIS A 224 -15.18 8.12 -7.17
CA HIS A 224 -14.61 8.10 -8.53
C HIS A 224 -13.12 8.43 -8.54
N THR A 225 -12.69 9.50 -7.86
CA THR A 225 -11.27 9.84 -7.72
C THR A 225 -10.43 8.73 -7.08
N VAL A 226 -11.01 7.99 -6.13
CA VAL A 226 -10.32 6.85 -5.49
C VAL A 226 -10.26 5.64 -6.43
N LEU A 227 -11.30 5.39 -7.23
CA LEU A 227 -11.32 4.31 -8.22
C LEU A 227 -10.29 4.53 -9.32
N ASP A 228 -10.07 5.78 -9.75
CA ASP A 228 -9.03 6.13 -10.72
C ASP A 228 -7.61 5.83 -10.20
N ARG A 229 -7.45 5.64 -8.89
CA ARG A 229 -6.18 5.38 -8.21
C ARG A 229 -6.01 3.93 -7.76
N VAL A 230 -6.99 3.05 -7.99
CA VAL A 230 -6.92 1.64 -7.56
C VAL A 230 -5.76 0.90 -8.21
N ASP A 231 -5.44 1.23 -9.46
CA ASP A 231 -4.39 0.54 -10.22
C ASP A 231 -2.98 0.84 -9.69
N LEU A 232 -2.80 1.88 -8.85
CA LEU A 232 -1.57 2.11 -8.07
C LEU A 232 -1.20 0.90 -7.21
N ALA A 233 -2.19 0.13 -6.75
CA ALA A 233 -1.97 -1.05 -5.95
C ALA A 233 -1.23 -2.13 -6.75
N ASP A 234 -1.62 -2.32 -8.02
CA ASP A 234 -0.97 -3.27 -8.92
C ASP A 234 0.39 -2.76 -9.37
N TYR A 235 0.52 -1.45 -9.67
CA TYR A 235 1.81 -0.87 -10.02
C TYR A 235 2.83 -0.96 -8.89
N LEU A 236 2.44 -0.61 -7.67
CA LEU A 236 3.32 -0.71 -6.51
C LEU A 236 3.72 -2.16 -6.25
N SER A 237 2.78 -3.11 -6.40
CA SER A 237 3.06 -4.54 -6.21
C SER A 237 4.18 -5.02 -7.14
N LEU A 238 4.07 -4.68 -8.43
CA LEU A 238 5.10 -5.01 -9.42
C LEU A 238 6.43 -4.35 -9.07
N MET A 239 6.42 -3.07 -8.71
CA MET A 239 7.64 -2.33 -8.36
C MET A 239 8.37 -2.93 -7.16
N VAL A 240 7.63 -3.28 -6.11
CA VAL A 240 8.22 -3.92 -4.92
C VAL A 240 8.84 -5.26 -5.28
N LEU A 241 8.16 -6.07 -6.11
CA LEU A 241 8.67 -7.35 -6.57
C LEU A 241 9.92 -7.21 -7.41
N GLU A 242 9.96 -6.24 -8.33
CA GLU A 242 11.14 -5.95 -9.15
C GLU A 242 12.33 -5.50 -8.29
N LEU A 243 12.11 -4.55 -7.38
CA LEU A 243 13.15 -4.07 -6.47
C LEU A 243 13.70 -5.17 -5.57
N MET A 244 12.83 -5.99 -4.99
CA MET A 244 13.23 -7.10 -4.14
C MET A 244 13.94 -8.20 -4.95
N SER A 245 13.50 -8.48 -6.19
CA SER A 245 14.17 -9.41 -7.11
C SER A 245 15.56 -8.94 -7.51
N ALA A 246 15.71 -7.63 -7.78
CA ALA A 246 17.01 -7.04 -8.07
C ALA A 246 17.97 -7.17 -6.88
N ALA A 247 17.52 -6.89 -5.66
CA ALA A 247 18.33 -7.05 -4.46
C ALA A 247 18.70 -8.52 -4.17
N GLU A 248 17.78 -9.45 -4.38
CA GLU A 248 18.08 -10.88 -4.30
C GLU A 248 19.16 -11.26 -5.30
N ARG A 249 18.97 -10.89 -6.56
CA ARG A 249 19.91 -11.19 -7.64
C ARG A 249 21.32 -10.67 -7.35
N THR A 250 21.46 -9.41 -6.93
CA THR A 250 22.77 -8.84 -6.57
C THR A 250 23.47 -9.69 -5.53
N THR A 251 22.74 -10.09 -4.48
CA THR A 251 23.32 -10.94 -3.42
C THR A 251 23.71 -12.32 -3.94
N LEU A 252 22.89 -12.93 -4.81
CA LEU A 252 23.20 -14.23 -5.39
C LEU A 252 24.42 -14.16 -6.33
N ILE A 253 24.61 -13.06 -7.07
CA ILE A 253 25.80 -12.82 -7.90
C ILE A 253 27.05 -12.71 -7.02
N GLU A 254 26.97 -11.98 -5.91
CA GLU A 254 28.09 -11.89 -4.95
C GLU A 254 28.48 -13.27 -4.39
N LEU A 255 27.50 -14.15 -4.12
CA LEU A 255 27.76 -15.52 -3.66
C LEU A 255 28.38 -16.44 -4.72
N LEU A 256 28.15 -16.17 -6.01
CA LEU A 256 28.78 -16.91 -7.10
C LEU A 256 30.28 -16.57 -7.24
N GLY A 257 30.69 -15.41 -6.75
CA GLY A 257 32.07 -14.95 -6.75
C GLY A 257 32.58 -14.49 -8.14
N PRO A 258 33.75 -13.83 -8.18
CA PRO A 258 34.29 -13.20 -9.38
C PRO A 258 34.73 -14.20 -10.46
N GLU A 259 34.90 -15.48 -10.11
CA GLU A 259 35.30 -16.57 -11.00
C GLU A 259 34.19 -16.96 -11.99
N THR A 260 32.93 -16.63 -11.68
CA THR A 260 31.78 -16.97 -12.52
C THR A 260 31.69 -16.01 -13.71
N LYS A 261 31.69 -16.54 -14.93
CA LYS A 261 31.60 -15.69 -16.14
C LYS A 261 30.22 -15.01 -16.21
N PRO A 262 30.16 -13.71 -16.59
CA PRO A 262 28.89 -12.99 -16.74
C PRO A 262 27.85 -13.70 -17.62
N SER A 263 28.29 -14.37 -18.69
CA SER A 263 27.43 -15.14 -19.59
C SER A 263 26.78 -16.37 -18.95
N GLU A 264 27.38 -16.90 -17.89
CA GLU A 264 26.93 -18.11 -17.17
C GLU A 264 26.04 -17.75 -15.96
N VAL A 265 26.12 -16.51 -15.45
CA VAL A 265 25.34 -16.05 -14.29
C VAL A 265 23.84 -16.29 -14.50
N ARG A 266 23.29 -15.89 -15.66
CA ARG A 266 21.86 -16.01 -15.94
C ARG A 266 21.39 -17.47 -15.88
N SER A 267 22.08 -18.36 -16.60
CA SER A 267 21.70 -19.78 -16.65
C SER A 267 21.83 -20.46 -15.29
N ILE A 268 22.79 -20.03 -14.45
CA ILE A 268 22.95 -20.52 -13.08
C ILE A 268 21.80 -20.05 -12.18
N LEU A 269 21.42 -18.77 -12.24
CA LEU A 269 20.36 -18.20 -11.38
C LEU A 269 18.94 -18.60 -11.79
N GLU A 270 18.74 -18.94 -13.07
CA GLU A 270 17.48 -19.51 -13.59
C GLU A 270 17.33 -21.00 -13.23
N ASN A 271 18.42 -21.70 -12.87
CA ASN A 271 18.37 -23.08 -12.41
C ASN A 271 17.80 -23.15 -10.96
N PRO A 272 16.62 -23.78 -10.74
CA PRO A 272 15.97 -23.80 -9.43
C PRO A 272 16.75 -24.53 -8.33
N ASP A 273 17.57 -25.51 -8.69
CA ASP A 273 18.35 -26.29 -7.73
C ASP A 273 19.58 -25.49 -7.26
N LYS A 274 20.27 -24.86 -8.22
CA LYS A 274 21.40 -23.98 -7.90
C LYS A 274 20.97 -22.74 -7.13
N ARG A 275 19.84 -22.14 -7.49
CA ARG A 275 19.27 -21.02 -6.73
C ARG A 275 18.96 -21.42 -5.29
N ARG A 276 18.33 -22.57 -5.06
CA ARG A 276 18.07 -23.10 -3.71
C ARG A 276 19.36 -23.35 -2.93
N GLU A 277 20.39 -23.90 -3.57
CA GLU A 277 21.71 -24.11 -2.96
C GLU A 277 22.32 -22.78 -2.47
N LEU A 278 22.26 -21.73 -3.29
CA LEU A 278 22.77 -20.39 -2.92
C LEU A 278 21.96 -19.76 -1.80
N ILE A 279 20.63 -19.84 -1.86
CA ILE A 279 19.74 -19.32 -0.81
C ILE A 279 20.00 -20.04 0.53
N PHE A 280 20.28 -21.35 0.52
CA PHE A 280 20.61 -22.11 1.73
C PHE A 280 21.89 -21.62 2.42
N LYS A 281 22.81 -20.99 1.68
CA LYS A 281 24.01 -20.34 2.24
C LYS A 281 23.70 -19.04 3.00
N LEU A 282 22.45 -18.56 2.96
CA LEU A 282 21.96 -17.35 3.63
C LEU A 282 20.98 -17.69 4.77
N PRO A 283 21.44 -18.23 5.91
CA PRO A 283 20.56 -18.72 6.99
C PRO A 283 19.71 -17.61 7.64
N ASN A 284 20.13 -16.35 7.53
CA ASN A 284 19.41 -15.19 8.05
C ASN A 284 18.57 -14.45 6.98
N GLY A 285 18.50 -15.00 5.76
CA GLY A 285 17.96 -14.30 4.60
C GLY A 285 18.96 -13.33 3.98
N LEU A 286 18.49 -12.54 3.03
CA LEU A 286 19.29 -11.52 2.37
C LEU A 286 19.60 -10.39 3.37
N ALA A 287 20.77 -9.75 3.23
CA ALA A 287 21.11 -8.54 4.00
C ALA A 287 20.13 -7.39 3.71
N SER A 288 19.46 -7.47 2.56
CA SER A 288 18.50 -6.49 2.10
C SER A 288 17.22 -6.50 2.94
N VAL A 289 16.72 -5.30 3.22
CA VAL A 289 15.49 -5.10 3.99
C VAL A 289 14.61 -4.09 3.28
N MET A 290 13.35 -4.46 3.06
CA MET A 290 12.34 -3.53 2.57
C MET A 290 11.63 -2.87 3.74
N VAL A 291 11.64 -1.55 3.75
CA VAL A 291 11.04 -0.70 4.78
C VAL A 291 9.90 0.10 4.19
N TRP A 292 8.75 0.00 4.83
CA TRP A 292 7.52 0.70 4.47
C TRP A 292 7.22 1.69 5.57
N SER A 293 7.19 2.98 5.28
CA SER A 293 6.80 4.02 6.24
C SER A 293 5.56 4.72 5.73
N ILE A 294 4.55 4.79 6.58
CA ILE A 294 3.25 5.36 6.25
C ILE A 294 3.03 6.52 7.21
N SER A 295 2.72 7.67 6.65
CA SER A 295 2.49 8.87 7.44
C SER A 295 1.34 9.66 6.87
N LYS A 296 0.60 10.33 7.75
CA LYS A 296 -0.39 11.35 7.37
C LYS A 296 0.00 12.66 8.01
N ARG A 297 -0.13 13.75 7.27
CA ARG A 297 0.19 15.10 7.77
C ARG A 297 -0.91 16.07 7.36
N TRP A 298 -1.37 16.87 8.31
CA TRP A 298 -2.18 18.04 8.04
C TRP A 298 -1.30 19.14 7.43
N SER A 299 -1.64 19.60 6.23
CA SER A 299 -0.90 20.66 5.53
C SER A 299 -1.80 21.38 4.54
N LEU A 300 -1.70 22.71 4.48
CA LEU A 300 -2.52 23.55 3.60
C LEU A 300 -4.03 23.28 3.72
N GLY A 301 -4.51 23.04 4.95
CA GLY A 301 -5.94 22.82 5.22
C GLY A 301 -6.48 21.45 4.77
N ARG A 302 -5.63 20.46 4.52
CA ARG A 302 -6.05 19.09 4.18
C ARG A 302 -5.09 18.03 4.73
N TRP A 303 -5.58 16.82 4.87
CA TRP A 303 -4.74 15.66 5.13
C TRP A 303 -4.01 15.23 3.86
N ARG A 304 -2.71 15.01 3.98
CA ARG A 304 -1.87 14.41 2.93
C ARG A 304 -1.35 13.07 3.42
N TYR A 305 -1.47 12.05 2.59
CA TYR A 305 -1.04 10.70 2.91
C TYR A 305 0.23 10.39 2.16
N ARG A 306 1.26 9.98 2.88
CA ARG A 306 2.59 9.70 2.34
C ARG A 306 2.97 8.26 2.64
N LEU A 307 3.21 7.50 1.58
CA LEU A 307 3.89 6.21 1.62
C LEU A 307 5.34 6.40 1.20
N LYS A 308 6.27 5.94 2.02
CA LYS A 308 7.69 5.84 1.70
C LYS A 308 8.09 4.37 1.71
N LEU A 309 8.54 3.86 0.58
CA LEU A 309 9.24 2.58 0.49
C LEU A 309 10.75 2.84 0.50
N SER A 310 11.50 1.99 1.17
CA SER A 310 12.95 2.07 1.24
C SER A 310 13.53 0.67 1.17
N LEU A 311 14.19 0.34 0.06
CA LEU A 311 14.99 -0.88 -0.06
C LEU A 311 16.41 -0.55 0.36
N TYR A 312 16.87 -1.17 1.44
CA TYR A 312 18.28 -1.16 1.82
C TYR A 312 18.90 -2.40 1.18
N ASP A 313 19.90 -2.22 0.31
CA ASP A 313 20.48 -3.29 -0.51
C ASP A 313 21.59 -4.09 0.20
N GLY A 314 21.99 -3.68 1.40
CA GLY A 314 23.00 -4.38 2.21
C GLY A 314 24.41 -4.38 1.61
N SER A 315 24.58 -3.90 0.38
CA SER A 315 25.85 -3.77 -0.32
C SER A 315 26.58 -2.49 0.13
N ASN A 316 27.91 -2.51 -0.02
CA ASN A 316 28.79 -1.43 0.47
C ASN A 316 29.06 -0.33 -0.58
N SER A 317 28.40 -0.34 -1.74
CA SER A 317 28.70 0.60 -2.83
C SER A 317 27.51 1.48 -3.20
N PHE A 318 27.33 2.58 -2.45
CA PHE A 318 26.34 3.62 -2.76
C PHE A 318 26.51 4.19 -4.17
N GLU A 319 27.74 4.40 -4.62
CA GLU A 319 28.03 4.99 -5.93
C GLU A 319 27.56 4.10 -7.08
N ASP A 320 27.70 2.77 -6.97
CA ASP A 320 27.24 1.85 -8.01
C ASP A 320 25.70 1.83 -8.10
N THR A 321 25.02 1.71 -6.96
CA THR A 321 23.54 1.75 -6.92
C THR A 321 22.99 3.08 -7.42
N LYS A 322 23.64 4.21 -7.08
CA LYS A 322 23.25 5.54 -7.54
C LYS A 322 23.48 5.71 -9.04
N ARG A 323 24.64 5.27 -9.55
CA ARG A 323 24.96 5.33 -10.98
C ARG A 323 23.95 4.54 -11.81
N MET A 324 23.62 3.31 -11.40
CA MET A 324 22.59 2.51 -12.08
C MET A 324 21.22 3.19 -12.07
N PHE A 325 20.85 3.82 -10.95
CA PHE A 325 19.60 4.57 -10.83
C PHE A 325 19.55 5.80 -11.74
N ASP A 326 20.59 6.61 -11.78
CA ASP A 326 20.61 7.84 -12.58
C ASP A 326 20.70 7.53 -14.08
N GLU A 327 21.43 6.49 -14.49
CA GLU A 327 21.55 6.07 -15.90
C GLU A 327 20.27 5.40 -16.44
N ARG A 328 19.51 4.67 -15.60
CA ARG A 328 18.39 3.83 -16.07
C ARG A 328 17.00 4.28 -15.58
N GLY A 329 16.93 4.98 -14.45
CA GLY A 329 15.66 5.38 -13.80
C GLY A 329 15.09 6.72 -14.25
N ARG A 330 15.78 7.46 -15.13
CA ARG A 330 15.35 8.75 -15.69
C ARG A 330 15.12 8.75 -17.19
N LEU A 331 15.13 7.57 -17.83
CA LEU A 331 14.88 7.49 -19.27
C LEU A 331 13.41 7.83 -19.52
N SER A 332 13.18 8.85 -20.35
CA SER A 332 11.87 9.08 -20.97
C SER A 332 11.55 7.88 -21.82
N LEU A 333 10.56 7.10 -21.39
CA LEU A 333 9.90 6.13 -22.23
C LEU A 333 9.23 6.97 -23.34
N GLY A 334 9.75 6.91 -24.56
CA GLY A 334 9.05 7.48 -25.71
C GLY A 334 7.79 6.67 -26.02
N GLU A 335 7.49 6.42 -27.28
CA GLU A 335 6.34 5.55 -27.67
C GLU A 335 6.56 4.04 -27.41
N LYS A 336 7.68 3.63 -26.79
CA LYS A 336 8.00 2.21 -26.58
C LYS A 336 7.22 1.64 -25.40
N SER A 337 6.54 0.52 -25.62
CA SER A 337 5.80 -0.18 -24.58
C SER A 337 6.72 -0.86 -23.56
N LEU A 338 6.27 -1.04 -22.32
CA LEU A 338 6.99 -1.85 -21.32
C LEU A 338 7.28 -3.25 -21.85
N GLN A 339 6.35 -3.83 -22.61
CA GLN A 339 6.50 -5.16 -23.20
C GLN A 339 7.67 -5.24 -24.18
N GLU A 340 7.85 -4.23 -25.04
CA GLU A 340 9.03 -4.13 -25.93
C GLU A 340 10.35 -4.03 -25.16
N LEU A 341 10.34 -3.42 -23.97
CA LEU A 341 11.51 -3.36 -23.09
C LEU A 341 11.79 -4.71 -22.40
N TYR A 342 10.75 -5.44 -21.97
CA TYR A 342 10.86 -6.79 -21.41
C TYR A 342 11.40 -7.78 -22.44
N GLU A 343 11.05 -7.65 -23.72
CA GLU A 343 11.52 -8.54 -24.78
C GLU A 343 12.98 -8.27 -25.20
N GLN A 344 13.50 -7.06 -24.95
CA GLN A 344 14.84 -6.64 -25.41
C GLN A 344 15.96 -6.85 -24.39
N GLY A 345 15.67 -7.16 -23.11
CA GLY A 345 16.65 -7.59 -22.10
C GLY A 345 17.91 -6.71 -22.01
N THR A 346 17.83 -5.53 -21.38
CA THR A 346 18.91 -4.54 -21.41
C THR A 346 19.87 -4.67 -20.21
N GLY A 347 20.90 -5.51 -20.34
CA GLY A 347 22.01 -5.59 -19.36
C GLY A 347 23.06 -6.66 -19.66
N PRO A 348 24.31 -6.53 -19.16
CA PRO A 348 25.38 -7.50 -19.38
C PRO A 348 25.09 -8.91 -18.82
N TYR A 349 24.13 -9.03 -17.90
CA TYR A 349 23.66 -10.31 -17.35
C TYR A 349 22.21 -10.65 -17.77
N GLY A 350 21.58 -9.85 -18.65
CA GLY A 350 20.17 -9.96 -19.04
C GLY A 350 19.22 -9.52 -17.92
N ASP A 351 18.26 -8.62 -18.19
CA ASP A 351 17.30 -8.04 -17.23
C ASP A 351 17.81 -7.09 -16.14
N ASP A 352 19.08 -6.67 -16.18
CA ASP A 352 19.68 -5.84 -15.11
C ASP A 352 19.10 -4.42 -14.96
N GLY A 353 18.22 -4.00 -15.88
CA GLY A 353 17.68 -2.65 -15.96
C GLY A 353 16.18 -2.52 -15.68
N LEU A 354 15.41 -3.60 -15.74
CA LEU A 354 13.95 -3.51 -15.92
C LEU A 354 13.21 -2.86 -14.75
N GLY A 355 13.58 -3.17 -13.51
CA GLY A 355 13.02 -2.52 -12.33
C GLY A 355 13.23 -0.99 -12.30
N TRP A 356 14.28 -0.49 -12.96
CA TRP A 356 14.56 0.94 -13.07
C TRP A 356 13.73 1.61 -14.17
N TYR A 357 13.52 0.97 -15.33
CA TYR A 357 12.62 1.46 -16.37
C TYR A 357 11.18 1.56 -15.89
N TYR A 358 10.78 0.67 -14.98
CA TYR A 358 9.47 0.71 -14.38
C TYR A 358 9.20 1.97 -13.53
N LEU A 359 10.24 2.67 -13.07
CA LEU A 359 10.10 3.92 -12.30
C LEU A 359 9.52 5.04 -13.15
N SER A 360 9.96 5.18 -14.41
CA SER A 360 9.43 6.18 -15.34
C SER A 360 7.95 5.94 -15.62
N PHE A 361 7.57 4.68 -15.84
CA PHE A 361 6.17 4.31 -16.05
C PHE A 361 5.29 4.62 -14.82
N ILE A 362 5.74 4.28 -13.61
CA ILE A 362 5.00 4.61 -12.40
C ILE A 362 4.89 6.12 -12.20
N ALA A 363 5.94 6.88 -12.53
CA ALA A 363 5.91 8.34 -12.43
C ALA A 363 4.83 8.95 -13.31
N GLU A 364 4.76 8.53 -14.58
CA GLU A 364 3.75 8.96 -15.55
C GLU A 364 2.33 8.55 -15.11
N ALA A 365 2.14 7.29 -14.70
CA ALA A 365 0.86 6.82 -14.19
C ALA A 365 0.41 7.60 -12.96
N CYS A 366 1.33 7.90 -12.03
CA CYS A 366 1.03 8.72 -10.85
C CYS A 366 0.63 10.14 -11.24
N GLU A 367 1.30 10.74 -12.23
CA GLU A 367 0.95 12.09 -12.73
C GLU A 367 -0.47 12.14 -13.28
N HIS A 368 -0.87 11.17 -14.12
CA HIS A 368 -2.24 11.06 -14.63
C HIS A 368 -3.29 10.88 -13.53
N MET A 369 -2.93 10.23 -12.42
CA MET A 369 -3.81 10.00 -11.26
C MET A 369 -3.79 11.15 -10.24
N GLY A 370 -3.01 12.20 -10.49
CA GLY A 370 -2.81 13.34 -9.59
C GLY A 370 -2.10 12.97 -8.29
N VAL A 371 -1.22 11.97 -8.33
CA VAL A 371 -0.41 11.47 -7.21
C VAL A 371 1.03 11.94 -7.37
N GLN A 372 1.61 12.50 -6.31
CA GLN A 372 3.02 12.89 -6.37
C GLN A 372 3.90 11.65 -6.15
N PHE A 373 4.73 11.34 -7.14
CA PHE A 373 5.72 10.26 -7.06
C PHE A 373 7.14 10.82 -7.08
N GLN A 374 8.01 10.31 -6.23
CA GLN A 374 9.44 10.62 -6.22
C GLN A 374 10.24 9.35 -5.96
N ALA A 375 11.26 9.11 -6.77
CA ALA A 375 12.24 8.05 -6.56
C ALA A 375 13.63 8.67 -6.37
N ALA A 376 14.39 8.17 -5.39
CA ALA A 376 15.74 8.64 -5.13
C ALA A 376 16.60 7.60 -4.41
N VAL A 377 17.87 7.48 -4.79
CA VAL A 377 18.88 6.74 -4.04
C VAL A 377 19.52 7.66 -3.01
N LYS A 378 19.63 7.20 -1.76
CA LYS A 378 20.28 7.95 -0.68
C LYS A 378 21.28 7.06 0.05
N GLU A 379 22.41 7.64 0.42
CA GLU A 379 23.37 6.99 1.30
C GLU A 379 22.81 6.95 2.72
N ARG A 380 22.98 5.81 3.39
CA ARG A 380 22.65 5.68 4.80
C ARG A 380 23.78 6.26 5.65
N GLN A 381 23.46 7.30 6.42
CA GLN A 381 24.42 7.92 7.35
C GLN A 381 25.07 6.86 8.26
N GLY A 382 26.40 6.84 8.27
CA GLY A 382 27.23 6.00 9.14
C GLY A 382 27.42 4.55 8.72
N LYS A 383 26.88 4.09 7.58
CA LYS A 383 27.03 2.69 7.12
C LYS A 383 27.53 2.51 5.68
N GLY A 384 27.59 3.56 4.85
CA GLY A 384 28.02 3.46 3.45
C GLY A 384 27.08 2.67 2.52
N THR A 385 25.97 2.13 3.05
CA THR A 385 24.99 1.35 2.29
C THR A 385 24.02 2.26 1.54
N ALA A 386 23.59 1.85 0.34
CA ALA A 386 22.57 2.57 -0.41
C ALA A 386 21.16 2.28 0.10
N ALA A 387 20.25 3.22 -0.15
CA ALA A 387 18.82 3.01 0.03
C ALA A 387 18.06 3.58 -1.16
N VAL A 388 17.33 2.73 -1.88
CA VAL A 388 16.39 3.16 -2.92
C VAL A 388 15.11 3.58 -2.23
N ASN A 389 14.75 4.86 -2.33
CA ASN A 389 13.57 5.42 -1.72
C ASN A 389 12.51 5.72 -2.78
N LEU A 390 11.31 5.17 -2.62
CA LEU A 390 10.13 5.56 -3.38
C LEU A 390 9.18 6.31 -2.44
N VAL A 391 8.66 7.45 -2.88
CA VAL A 391 7.73 8.27 -2.10
C VAL A 391 6.49 8.54 -2.95
N LEU A 392 5.34 8.11 -2.44
CA LEU A 392 4.02 8.43 -2.99
C LEU A 392 3.31 9.38 -2.03
N VAL A 393 2.72 10.46 -2.55
CA VAL A 393 1.88 11.37 -1.77
C VAL A 393 0.54 11.58 -2.47
N ILE A 394 -0.53 11.25 -1.77
CA ILE A 394 -1.92 11.53 -2.16
C ILE A 394 -2.44 12.72 -1.33
#